data_AF-A0A1H9G2F7-F1
#
_entry.id   AF-A0A1H9G2F7-F1
#
_cell.length_a   1.000
_cell.length_b   1.000
_cell.length_c   1.000
_cell.angle_alpha   90.00
_cell.angle_beta   90.00
_cell.angle_gamma   90.00
#
_symmetry.space_group_name_H-M   'P 1'
#
loop_
_entity.id
_entity.type
_entity.pdbx_description
1 polymer ?
#
loop_
_entity_poly.entity_id
_entity_poly.type
_entity_poly.pdbx_seq_one_letter_code
_entity_poly.pdbx_strand_id
1 'polypeptide(L)'
;MKRWYLFSGILAALLGLLVIIFPAFWIKLVVVIIGLAAIGYGIYSLKFTKVISDDAGYRKTILIKSIVSIVAGAMAVLFPLAIGGAAWSAMIWVLIFYLLLSGAAGFYAAALLKDSGVERKRYIIENLLLLAVAVVLILISPRSLGNAIIRLIGIIVLVGGLCLILFDVFSNRNVVEGEVVEVKDDSVSAKEDSVEKNETDSENGE
;
A
#
# COMPACT_ATOMS: atom_id res chain seq x y z
N MET A 1 -25.54 4.00 5.64
CA MET A 1 -24.25 4.72 5.51
C MET A 1 -23.77 4.59 4.07
N LYS A 2 -23.42 5.71 3.42
CA LYS A 2 -23.46 5.86 1.96
C LYS A 2 -22.34 5.09 1.26
N ARG A 3 -22.70 4.12 0.40
CA ARG A 3 -22.12 3.57 -0.87
C ARG A 3 -20.61 3.66 -1.20
N TRP A 4 -19.83 4.49 -0.53
CA TRP A 4 -18.41 4.71 -0.73
C TRP A 4 -17.58 3.46 -0.40
N TYR A 5 -18.02 2.64 0.56
CA TYR A 5 -17.35 1.38 0.89
C TYR A 5 -17.52 0.31 -0.21
N LEU A 6 -18.67 0.28 -0.89
CA LEU A 6 -18.84 -0.56 -2.08
C LEU A 6 -17.93 -0.10 -3.21
N PHE A 7 -17.90 1.20 -3.47
CA PHE A 7 -17.06 1.75 -4.53
C PHE A 7 -15.57 1.50 -4.25
N SER A 8 -15.11 1.72 -3.01
CA SER A 8 -13.72 1.45 -2.62
C SER A 8 -13.39 -0.04 -2.63
N GLY A 9 -14.31 -0.91 -2.22
CA GLY A 9 -14.15 -2.36 -2.27
C GLY A 9 -14.04 -2.90 -3.70
N ILE A 10 -14.91 -2.45 -4.61
CA ILE A 10 -14.85 -2.78 -6.04
C ILE A 10 -13.55 -2.27 -6.67
N LEU A 11 -13.17 -1.03 -6.38
CA LEU A 11 -11.94 -0.45 -6.91
C LEU A 11 -10.71 -1.21 -6.41
N ALA A 12 -10.67 -1.58 -5.12
CA ALA A 12 -9.61 -2.38 -4.52
C ALA A 12 -9.53 -3.79 -5.12
N ALA A 13 -10.67 -4.45 -5.34
CA ALA A 13 -10.71 -5.77 -5.96
C ALA A 13 -10.19 -5.74 -7.41
N LEU A 14 -10.60 -4.73 -8.19
CA LEU A 14 -10.10 -4.50 -9.55
C LEU A 14 -8.59 -4.21 -9.57
N LEU A 15 -8.11 -3.38 -8.65
CA LEU A 15 -6.69 -3.09 -8.47
C LEU A 15 -5.90 -4.36 -8.14
N GLY A 16 -6.36 -5.14 -7.16
CA GLY A 16 -5.74 -6.42 -6.78
C GLY A 16 -5.68 -7.40 -7.95
N LEU A 17 -6.77 -7.51 -8.72
CA LEU A 17 -6.81 -8.35 -9.93
C LEU A 17 -5.80 -7.87 -10.99
N LEU A 18 -5.74 -6.56 -11.24
CA LEU A 18 -4.82 -5.95 -12.20
C LEU A 18 -3.35 -6.17 -11.79
N VAL A 19 -3.06 -6.16 -10.48
CA VAL A 19 -1.74 -6.48 -9.92
C VAL A 19 -1.36 -7.94 -10.17
N ILE A 20 -2.30 -8.88 -10.05
CA ILE A 20 -2.07 -10.31 -10.28
C ILE A 20 -1.76 -10.59 -11.76
N ILE A 21 -2.48 -9.93 -12.67
CA ILE A 21 -2.36 -10.15 -14.12
C ILE A 21 -1.07 -9.53 -14.68
N PHE A 22 -0.75 -8.29 -14.28
CA PHE A 22 0.41 -7.55 -14.82
C PHE A 22 1.46 -7.19 -13.76
N PRO A 23 2.04 -8.14 -13.01
CA PRO A 23 2.91 -7.83 -11.87
C PRO A 23 4.15 -7.03 -12.29
N ALA A 24 4.71 -7.31 -13.47
CA ALA A 24 5.88 -6.61 -13.98
C ALA A 24 5.65 -5.11 -14.23
N PHE A 25 4.44 -4.71 -14.64
CA PHE A 25 4.08 -3.30 -14.82
C PHE A 25 4.00 -2.60 -13.47
N TRP A 26 3.34 -3.22 -12.49
CA TRP A 26 3.18 -2.67 -11.15
C TRP A 26 4.51 -2.49 -10.41
N ILE A 27 5.45 -3.43 -10.55
CA ILE A 27 6.80 -3.28 -10.01
C ILE A 27 7.44 -1.99 -10.54
N LYS A 28 7.39 -1.77 -11.86
CA LYS A 28 7.98 -0.57 -12.48
C LYS A 28 7.27 0.69 -12.01
N LEU A 29 5.93 0.68 -11.98
CA LEU A 29 5.12 1.82 -11.56
C LEU A 29 5.44 2.24 -10.12
N VAL A 30 5.44 1.29 -9.18
CA VAL A 30 5.73 1.56 -7.76
C VAL A 30 7.14 2.13 -7.59
N VAL A 31 8.14 1.55 -8.25
CA VAL A 31 9.53 2.04 -8.17
C VAL A 31 9.66 3.46 -8.73
N VAL A 32 8.97 3.77 -9.84
CA VAL A 32 8.96 5.13 -10.41
C VAL A 32 8.28 6.13 -9.46
N ILE A 33 7.14 5.77 -8.87
CA ILE A 33 6.44 6.64 -7.89
C ILE A 33 7.34 6.92 -6.68
N ILE A 34 8.00 5.89 -6.14
CA ILE A 34 8.95 6.04 -5.03
C ILE A 34 10.13 6.93 -5.44
N GLY A 35 10.68 6.74 -6.64
CA GLY A 35 11.76 7.57 -7.17
C GLY A 35 11.38 9.04 -7.30
N LEU A 36 10.18 9.33 -7.84
CA LEU A 36 9.63 10.69 -7.90
C LEU A 36 9.41 11.29 -6.50
N ALA A 37 8.90 10.49 -5.56
CA ALA A 37 8.73 10.93 -4.18
C ALA A 37 10.08 11.26 -3.51
N ALA A 38 11.13 10.49 -3.78
CA ALA A 38 12.48 10.75 -3.26
C ALA A 38 13.11 12.02 -3.85
N ILE A 39 12.87 12.31 -5.13
CA ILE A 39 13.26 13.59 -5.75
C ILE A 39 12.50 14.74 -5.07
N GLY A 40 11.18 14.61 -4.92
CA GLY A 40 10.35 15.61 -4.24
C GLY A 40 10.80 15.86 -2.80
N TYR A 41 11.10 14.80 -2.05
CA TYR A 41 11.62 14.89 -0.68
C TYR A 41 12.98 15.59 -0.63
N GLY A 42 13.90 15.27 -1.54
CA GLY A 42 15.19 15.95 -1.62
C GLY A 42 15.05 17.45 -1.91
N ILE A 43 14.16 17.82 -2.84
CA ILE A 43 13.86 19.23 -3.15
C ILE A 43 13.23 19.93 -1.94
N TYR A 44 12.26 19.30 -1.28
CA TYR A 44 11.61 19.85 -0.10
C TYR A 44 12.62 20.08 1.04
N SER A 45 13.44 19.08 1.32
CA SER A 45 14.50 19.14 2.34
C SER A 45 15.50 20.27 2.05
N LEU A 46 15.86 20.48 0.78
CA LEU A 46 16.77 21.56 0.38
C LEU A 46 16.17 22.96 0.59
N LYS A 47 14.87 23.13 0.31
CA LYS A 47 14.17 24.40 0.55
C LYS A 47 13.98 24.68 2.04
N PHE A 48 13.63 23.67 2.83
CA PHE A 48 13.31 23.83 4.24
C PHE A 48 14.55 24.03 5.13
N THR A 49 15.71 23.52 4.71
CA THR A 49 17.00 23.72 5.40
C THR A 49 17.38 25.20 5.50
N LYS A 50 16.96 26.04 4.54
CA LYS A 50 17.21 27.49 4.62
C LYS A 50 16.43 28.19 5.73
N VAL A 51 15.35 27.57 6.24
CA VAL A 51 14.38 28.21 7.15
C VAL A 51 14.62 27.85 8.62
N ILE A 52 15.22 26.70 8.92
CA ILE A 52 15.23 26.13 10.29
C ILE A 52 16.50 26.42 11.10
N SER A 53 17.68 26.47 10.49
CA SER A 53 18.90 26.59 11.28
C SER A 53 20.06 27.17 10.47
N ASP A 54 20.85 28.03 11.12
CA ASP A 54 22.03 28.69 10.56
C ASP A 54 23.34 27.96 10.91
N ASP A 55 23.24 26.80 11.57
CA ASP A 55 24.40 25.95 11.85
C ASP A 55 24.97 25.37 10.54
N ALA A 56 26.24 25.70 10.28
CA ALA A 56 26.97 25.28 9.09
C ALA A 56 27.13 23.75 8.99
N GLY A 57 27.21 23.02 10.11
CA GLY A 57 27.31 21.56 10.14
C GLY A 57 25.98 20.88 9.77
N TYR A 58 24.87 21.42 10.31
CA TYR A 58 23.52 20.97 9.99
C TYR A 58 23.18 21.23 8.51
N ARG A 59 23.50 22.43 8.01
CA ARG A 59 23.31 22.79 6.60
C ARG A 59 24.06 21.86 5.65
N LYS A 60 25.35 21.58 5.90
CA LYS A 60 26.13 20.65 5.06
C LYS A 60 25.54 19.24 5.06
N THR A 61 25.15 18.74 6.22
CA THR A 61 24.57 17.39 6.36
C THR A 61 23.27 17.25 5.57
N ILE A 62 22.35 18.22 5.69
CA ILE A 62 21.10 18.14 4.93
C ILE A 62 21.33 18.39 3.44
N LEU A 63 22.28 19.24 3.05
CA LEU A 63 22.61 19.45 1.66
C LEU A 63 23.10 18.14 1.01
N ILE A 64 24.01 17.42 1.66
CA ILE A 64 24.47 16.10 1.21
C ILE A 64 23.30 15.11 1.17
N LYS A 65 22.52 14.99 2.25
CA LYS A 65 21.35 14.10 2.30
C LYS A 65 20.34 14.39 1.18
N SER A 66 20.10 15.66 0.89
CA SER A 66 19.15 16.10 -0.15
C SER A 66 19.67 15.79 -1.55
N ILE A 67 20.96 16.04 -1.82
CA ILE A 67 21.60 15.66 -3.08
C ILE A 67 21.53 14.14 -3.27
N VAL A 68 21.91 13.36 -2.24
CA VAL A 68 21.86 11.90 -2.28
C VAL A 68 20.43 11.42 -2.54
N SER A 69 19.41 12.02 -1.91
CA SER A 69 18.00 11.69 -2.16
C SER A 69 17.57 11.97 -3.60
N ILE A 70 17.99 13.09 -4.19
CA ILE A 70 17.67 13.44 -5.57
C ILE A 70 18.36 12.47 -6.54
N VAL A 71 19.64 12.20 -6.35
CA VAL A 71 20.41 11.27 -7.19
C VAL A 71 19.83 9.85 -7.08
N ALA A 72 19.56 9.38 -5.87
CA ALA A 72 18.94 8.08 -5.64
C ALA A 72 17.55 7.99 -6.28
N GLY A 73 16.73 9.04 -6.15
CA GLY A 73 15.41 9.11 -6.79
C GLY A 73 15.49 9.11 -8.32
N ALA A 74 16.43 9.86 -8.90
CA ALA A 74 16.67 9.86 -10.35
C ALA A 74 17.12 8.48 -10.85
N MET A 75 18.05 7.82 -10.14
CA MET A 75 18.45 6.44 -10.44
C MET A 75 17.27 5.47 -10.31
N ALA A 76 16.43 5.61 -9.28
CA ALA A 76 15.25 4.78 -9.08
C ALA A 76 14.23 4.92 -10.22
N VAL A 77 14.10 6.10 -10.84
CA VAL A 77 13.24 6.28 -12.03
C VAL A 77 13.93 5.72 -13.28
N LEU A 78 15.21 6.03 -13.51
CA LEU A 78 15.91 5.66 -14.75
C LEU A 78 16.22 4.15 -14.85
N PHE A 79 16.57 3.50 -13.76
CA PHE A 79 16.95 2.08 -13.73
C PHE A 79 15.85 1.13 -14.24
N PRO A 80 14.59 1.20 -13.78
CA PRO A 80 13.52 0.34 -14.28
C PRO A 80 13.16 0.62 -15.74
N LEU A 81 13.41 1.83 -16.25
CA LEU A 81 13.25 2.16 -17.68
C LEU A 81 14.40 1.61 -18.53
N ALA A 82 15.65 1.71 -18.06
CA ALA A 82 16.84 1.35 -18.84
C ALA A 82 17.24 -0.13 -18.73
N ILE A 83 17.11 -0.74 -17.55
CA ILE A 83 17.70 -2.06 -17.23
C ILE A 83 16.62 -3.12 -16.89
N GLY A 84 15.33 -2.77 -16.99
CA GLY A 84 14.22 -3.72 -17.00
C GLY A 84 14.29 -4.84 -15.93
N GLY A 85 14.11 -4.51 -14.65
CA GLY A 85 14.00 -5.52 -13.57
C GLY A 85 15.32 -6.11 -13.06
N ALA A 86 16.46 -5.62 -13.53
CA ALA A 86 17.78 -6.10 -13.09
C ALA A 86 18.09 -5.80 -11.61
N ALA A 87 17.58 -4.70 -11.04
CA ALA A 87 17.89 -4.30 -9.66
C ALA A 87 17.48 -5.36 -8.63
N TRP A 88 16.27 -5.92 -8.78
CA TRP A 88 15.78 -6.99 -7.92
C TRP A 88 16.61 -8.27 -8.07
N SER A 89 16.95 -8.62 -9.31
CA SER A 89 17.76 -9.80 -9.60
C SER A 89 19.15 -9.68 -8.99
N ALA A 90 19.77 -8.50 -9.09
CA ALA A 90 21.06 -8.21 -8.49
C ALA A 90 21.02 -8.33 -6.96
N MET A 91 19.97 -7.81 -6.31
CA MET A 91 19.79 -7.92 -4.87
C MET A 91 19.71 -9.39 -4.41
N ILE A 92 18.97 -10.23 -5.12
CA ILE A 92 18.87 -11.66 -4.81
C ILE A 92 20.22 -12.36 -5.03
N TRP A 93 20.97 -12.03 -6.08
CA TRP A 93 22.30 -12.60 -6.30
C TRP A 93 23.29 -12.24 -5.20
N VAL A 94 23.29 -10.98 -4.75
CA VAL A 94 24.10 -10.54 -3.59
C VAL A 94 23.69 -11.30 -2.33
N LEU A 95 22.39 -11.50 -2.13
CA LEU A 95 21.87 -12.28 -1.00
C LEU A 95 22.33 -13.75 -1.07
N ILE A 96 22.21 -14.41 -2.22
CA ILE A 96 22.70 -15.78 -2.44
C ILE A 96 24.19 -15.88 -2.08
N PHE A 97 25.00 -14.94 -2.58
CA PHE A 97 26.43 -14.91 -2.31
C PHE A 97 26.72 -14.72 -0.82
N TYR A 98 25.97 -13.84 -0.16
CA TYR A 98 26.05 -13.63 1.29
C TYR A 98 25.71 -14.90 2.07
N LEU A 99 24.62 -15.62 1.74
CA LEU A 99 24.27 -16.87 2.43
C LEU A 99 25.32 -17.97 2.23
N LEU A 100 25.90 -18.07 1.04
CA LEU A 100 26.99 -19.02 0.75
C LEU A 100 28.23 -18.72 1.60
N LEU A 101 28.68 -17.45 1.63
CA LEU A 101 29.81 -17.03 2.45
C LEU A 101 29.53 -17.22 3.94
N SER A 102 28.34 -16.85 4.39
CA SER A 102 27.91 -17.00 5.79
C SER A 102 27.87 -18.47 6.20
N GLY A 103 27.29 -19.35 5.38
CA GLY A 103 27.28 -20.79 5.62
C GLY A 103 28.68 -21.38 5.66
N ALA A 104 29.55 -21.03 4.70
CA ALA A 104 30.95 -21.48 4.68
C ALA A 104 31.73 -21.03 5.93
N ALA A 105 31.60 -19.75 6.31
CA ALA A 105 32.20 -19.21 7.52
C ALA A 105 31.66 -19.89 8.78
N GLY A 106 30.37 -20.20 8.83
CA GLY A 106 29.76 -20.89 9.95
C GLY A 106 30.19 -22.36 10.08
N PHE A 107 30.41 -23.06 8.95
CA PHE A 107 31.04 -24.39 8.97
C PHE A 107 32.50 -24.32 9.45
N TYR A 108 33.26 -23.31 9.03
CA TYR A 108 34.61 -23.08 9.52
C TYR A 108 34.63 -22.82 11.04
N ALA A 109 33.72 -21.96 11.52
CA ALA A 109 33.56 -21.72 12.95
C ALA A 109 33.19 -23.01 13.71
N ALA A 110 32.25 -23.81 13.19
CA ALA A 110 31.86 -25.08 13.77
C ALA A 110 33.02 -26.10 13.84
N ALA A 111 33.97 -26.03 12.92
CA ALA A 111 35.19 -26.85 12.95
C ALA A 111 36.15 -26.40 14.06
N LEU A 112 36.29 -25.09 14.31
CA LEU A 112 37.08 -24.54 15.42
C LEU A 112 36.44 -24.84 16.80
N LEU A 113 35.11 -24.91 16.86
CA LEU A 113 34.35 -25.25 18.09
C LEU A 113 34.46 -26.73 18.50
N LYS A 114 35.23 -27.55 17.76
CA LYS A 114 35.39 -28.98 18.04
C LYS A 114 35.96 -29.25 19.45
N ASP A 115 36.80 -28.37 19.96
CA ASP A 115 37.54 -28.59 21.21
C ASP A 115 37.00 -27.76 22.40
N SER A 116 35.94 -26.95 22.20
CA SER A 116 35.47 -25.98 23.20
C SER A 116 34.23 -26.41 24.01
N GLY A 117 33.77 -27.66 23.87
CA GLY A 117 32.67 -28.21 24.68
C GLY A 117 31.28 -27.64 24.39
N VAL A 118 31.14 -26.76 23.39
CA VAL A 118 29.87 -26.15 22.98
C VAL A 118 29.09 -27.08 22.04
N GLU A 119 27.75 -27.05 22.11
CA GLU A 119 26.87 -27.86 21.25
C GLU A 119 27.01 -27.55 19.76
N ARG A 120 27.95 -28.24 19.10
CA ARG A 120 28.27 -28.13 17.66
C ARG A 120 27.08 -28.39 16.74
N LYS A 121 26.11 -29.21 17.19
CA LYS A 121 24.96 -29.64 16.38
C LYS A 121 24.11 -28.44 15.94
N ARG A 122 23.88 -27.49 16.84
CA ARG A 122 23.08 -26.30 16.53
C ARG A 122 23.72 -25.45 15.44
N TYR A 123 25.03 -25.23 15.55
CA TYR A 123 25.80 -24.47 14.55
C TYR A 123 25.78 -25.16 13.18
N ILE A 124 25.93 -26.48 13.13
CA ILE A 124 25.86 -27.22 11.86
C ILE A 124 24.46 -27.12 11.23
N ILE A 125 23.40 -27.25 12.02
CA ILE A 125 22.01 -27.18 11.52
C ILE A 125 21.70 -25.77 10.97
N GLU A 126 22.07 -24.71 11.69
CA GLU A 126 21.85 -23.33 11.24
C GLU A 126 22.59 -23.04 9.92
N ASN A 127 23.84 -23.49 9.79
CA ASN A 127 24.62 -23.29 8.57
C ASN A 127 24.16 -24.17 7.40
N LEU A 128 23.69 -25.38 7.68
CA LEU A 128 23.06 -26.23 6.68
C LEU A 128 21.75 -25.61 6.17
N LEU A 129 20.97 -24.99 7.06
CA LEU A 129 19.75 -24.28 6.70
C LEU A 129 20.06 -23.05 5.82
N LEU A 130 21.06 -22.25 6.17
CA LEU A 130 21.53 -21.12 5.34
C LEU A 130 21.90 -21.58 3.92
N LEU A 131 22.63 -22.69 3.81
CA LEU A 131 23.05 -23.25 2.52
C LEU A 131 21.86 -23.82 1.73
N ALA A 132 20.93 -24.51 2.41
CA ALA A 132 19.69 -24.99 1.79
C ALA A 132 18.85 -23.84 1.25
N VAL A 133 18.70 -22.75 2.01
CA VAL A 133 17.99 -21.54 1.55
C VAL A 133 18.69 -20.92 0.34
N ALA A 134 20.02 -20.84 0.34
CA ALA A 134 20.77 -20.34 -0.82
C ALA A 134 20.50 -21.19 -2.08
N VAL A 135 20.52 -22.52 -1.96
CA VAL A 135 20.23 -23.43 -3.09
C VAL A 135 18.79 -23.25 -3.59
N VAL A 136 17.82 -23.13 -2.68
CA VAL A 136 16.42 -22.87 -3.06
C VAL A 136 16.30 -21.53 -3.80
N LEU A 137 16.99 -20.48 -3.34
CA LEU A 137 17.02 -19.17 -4.01
C LEU A 137 17.70 -19.22 -5.39
N ILE A 138 18.68 -20.09 -5.60
CA ILE A 138 19.30 -20.30 -6.91
C ILE A 138 18.33 -21.04 -7.85
N LEU A 139 17.63 -22.05 -7.32
CA LEU A 139 16.71 -22.88 -8.10
C LEU A 139 15.47 -22.09 -8.54
N ILE A 140 14.93 -21.25 -7.65
CA ILE A 140 13.82 -20.35 -7.99
C ILE A 140 14.40 -19.10 -8.66
N SER A 141 14.15 -18.92 -9.96
CA SER A 141 14.71 -17.75 -10.66
C SER A 141 14.38 -16.43 -9.94
N PRO A 142 15.34 -15.49 -9.78
CA PRO A 142 15.14 -14.23 -9.06
C PRO A 142 13.94 -13.42 -9.57
N ARG A 143 13.69 -13.52 -10.87
CA ARG A 143 12.58 -12.86 -11.56
C ARG A 143 11.23 -13.47 -11.18
N SER A 144 11.17 -14.78 -10.99
CA SER A 144 9.96 -15.47 -10.55
C SER A 144 9.62 -15.10 -9.11
N LEU A 145 10.62 -14.98 -8.22
CA LEU A 145 10.40 -14.56 -6.83
C LEU A 145 9.77 -13.16 -6.74
N GLY A 146 10.29 -12.19 -7.50
CA GLY A 146 9.73 -10.84 -7.52
C GLY A 146 8.27 -10.81 -7.99
N ASN A 147 7.97 -11.55 -9.07
CA ASN A 147 6.59 -11.67 -9.56
C ASN A 147 5.67 -12.39 -8.58
N ALA A 148 6.16 -13.43 -7.90
CA ALA A 148 5.38 -14.19 -6.92
C ALA A 148 4.99 -13.33 -5.72
N ILE A 149 5.92 -12.53 -5.18
CA ILE A 149 5.65 -11.63 -4.05
C ILE A 149 4.60 -10.58 -4.43
N ILE A 150 4.74 -9.95 -5.59
CA ILE A 150 3.77 -8.94 -6.06
C ILE A 150 2.39 -9.56 -6.30
N ARG A 151 2.34 -10.78 -6.86
CA ARG A 151 1.07 -11.51 -6.99
C ARG A 151 0.44 -11.82 -5.64
N LEU A 152 1.23 -12.22 -4.65
CA LEU A 152 0.74 -12.46 -3.30
C LEU A 152 0.13 -11.19 -2.69
N ILE A 153 0.80 -10.04 -2.85
CA ILE A 153 0.27 -8.73 -2.43
C ILE A 153 -1.04 -8.44 -3.17
N GLY A 154 -1.09 -8.66 -4.48
CA GLY A 154 -2.31 -8.50 -5.28
C GLY A 154 -3.47 -9.37 -4.79
N ILE A 155 -3.20 -10.62 -4.39
CA ILE A 155 -4.19 -11.53 -3.81
C ILE A 155 -4.71 -10.98 -2.47
N ILE A 156 -3.81 -10.50 -1.60
CA ILE A 156 -4.21 -9.91 -0.31
C ILE A 156 -5.11 -8.69 -0.54
N VAL A 157 -4.75 -7.82 -1.47
CA VAL A 157 -5.56 -6.64 -1.83
C VAL A 157 -6.91 -7.03 -2.42
N LEU A 158 -6.95 -8.05 -3.29
CA LEU A 158 -8.18 -8.57 -3.88
C LEU A 158 -9.11 -9.14 -2.81
N VAL A 159 -8.60 -9.96 -1.90
CA VAL A 159 -9.36 -10.53 -0.78
C VAL A 159 -9.85 -9.42 0.16
N GLY A 160 -9.01 -8.42 0.45
CA GLY A 160 -9.41 -7.25 1.22
C GLY A 160 -10.56 -6.48 0.57
N GLY A 161 -10.49 -6.25 -0.75
CA GLY A 161 -11.56 -5.61 -1.52
C GLY A 161 -12.87 -6.41 -1.48
N LEU A 162 -12.79 -7.73 -1.66
CA LEU A 162 -13.95 -8.62 -1.52
C LEU A 162 -14.55 -8.58 -0.12
N CYS A 163 -13.73 -8.60 0.93
CA CYS A 163 -14.20 -8.48 2.31
C CYS A 163 -14.93 -7.15 2.56
N LEU A 164 -14.46 -6.03 1.99
CA LEU A 164 -15.14 -4.75 2.09
C LEU A 164 -16.50 -4.76 1.41
N ILE A 165 -16.61 -5.36 0.22
CA ILE A 165 -17.89 -5.51 -0.50
C ILE A 165 -18.85 -6.39 0.31
N LEU A 166 -18.38 -7.53 0.81
CA LEU A 166 -19.20 -8.44 1.61
C LEU A 166 -19.66 -7.74 2.89
N PHE A 167 -18.77 -7.03 3.59
CA PHE A 167 -19.12 -6.31 4.81
C PHE A 167 -20.21 -5.27 4.57
N ASP A 168 -20.14 -4.49 3.49
CA ASP A 168 -21.18 -3.52 3.16
C ASP A 168 -22.52 -4.20 2.83
N VAL A 169 -22.49 -5.27 2.03
CA VAL A 169 -23.71 -6.04 1.68
C VAL A 169 -24.34 -6.70 2.91
N PHE A 170 -23.56 -7.28 3.82
CA PHE A 170 -24.07 -7.90 5.05
C PHE A 170 -24.53 -6.86 6.07
N SER A 171 -23.84 -5.73 6.19
CA SER A 171 -24.23 -4.65 7.10
C SER A 171 -25.51 -3.93 6.63
N ASN A 172 -25.71 -3.80 5.31
CA ASN A 172 -26.91 -3.20 4.74
C ASN A 172 -28.13 -4.15 4.71
N ARG A 173 -27.95 -5.47 4.89
CA ARG A 173 -29.05 -6.43 5.09
C ARG A 173 -29.63 -6.42 6.51
N ASN A 174 -28.89 -5.88 7.47
CA ASN A 174 -29.32 -5.80 8.88
C ASN A 174 -30.08 -4.50 9.21
N VAL A 175 -30.26 -3.60 8.24
CA VAL A 175 -31.20 -2.48 8.35
C VAL A 175 -32.46 -2.89 7.65
N VAL A 176 -33.36 -3.54 8.39
CA VAL A 176 -34.76 -3.69 8.02
C VAL A 176 -35.26 -2.30 7.65
N GLU A 177 -35.68 -2.11 6.40
CA GLU A 177 -36.46 -0.95 6.00
C GLU A 177 -37.66 -0.88 6.93
N GLY A 178 -37.60 0.02 7.91
CA GLY A 178 -38.80 0.51 8.55
C GLY A 178 -39.61 1.19 7.46
N GLU A 179 -40.56 0.46 6.89
CA GLU A 179 -41.69 1.00 6.16
C GLU A 179 -42.26 2.12 7.02
N VAL A 180 -41.93 3.36 6.66
CA VAL A 180 -42.55 4.53 7.25
C VAL A 180 -43.94 4.54 6.64
N VAL A 181 -44.86 3.86 7.32
CA VAL A 181 -46.29 4.00 7.07
C VAL A 181 -46.56 5.49 7.28
N GLU A 182 -46.79 6.21 6.17
CA GLU A 182 -47.40 7.54 6.21
C GLU A 182 -48.73 7.39 6.93
N VAL A 183 -48.73 7.68 8.23
CA VAL A 183 -49.97 7.98 8.94
C VAL A 183 -50.45 9.30 8.35
N LYS A 184 -51.45 9.16 7.50
CA LYS A 184 -52.25 10.22 6.93
C LYS A 184 -52.92 10.96 8.10
N ASP A 185 -52.31 12.05 8.57
CA ASP A 185 -52.92 12.98 9.51
C ASP A 185 -54.00 13.79 8.76
N ASP A 186 -55.14 13.15 8.53
CA ASP A 186 -56.37 13.79 8.06
C ASP A 186 -57.00 14.60 9.22
N SER A 187 -56.33 15.64 9.76
CA SER A 187 -57.01 16.57 10.69
C SER A 187 -56.30 17.91 10.99
N VAL A 188 -55.69 18.61 10.02
CA VAL A 188 -55.44 20.06 10.17
C VAL A 188 -55.50 20.78 8.81
N SER A 189 -56.60 20.62 8.07
CA SER A 189 -56.92 21.43 6.87
C SER A 189 -58.33 22.01 6.98
N ALA A 190 -58.65 22.52 8.16
CA ALA A 190 -59.92 23.19 8.43
C ALA A 190 -59.69 24.32 9.43
N LYS A 191 -59.03 25.40 8.98
CA LYS A 191 -59.24 26.74 9.59
C LYS A 191 -58.67 27.96 8.87
N GLU A 192 -57.91 27.85 7.76
CA GLU A 192 -57.33 29.05 7.13
C GLU A 192 -57.92 29.49 5.78
N ASP A 193 -58.80 28.71 5.16
CA ASP A 193 -59.35 29.04 3.82
C ASP A 193 -60.79 29.59 3.80
N SER A 194 -61.36 29.97 4.95
CA SER A 194 -62.75 30.49 5.02
C SER A 194 -62.86 31.99 5.34
N VAL A 195 -61.80 32.78 5.15
CA VAL A 195 -61.86 34.24 5.43
C VAL A 195 -61.72 35.12 4.17
N GLU A 196 -61.27 34.59 3.03
CA GLU A 196 -60.92 35.45 1.88
C GLU A 196 -61.79 35.27 0.62
N LYS A 197 -63.06 34.85 0.77
CA LYS A 197 -63.99 34.83 -0.37
C LYS A 197 -65.46 34.79 0.02
N ASN A 198 -65.96 35.89 0.57
CA ASN A 198 -67.36 36.34 0.44
C ASN A 198 -67.52 37.65 1.20
N GLU A 199 -67.19 38.78 0.55
CA GLU A 199 -67.84 40.08 0.81
C GLU A 199 -67.26 41.13 -0.15
N THR A 200 -67.62 41.02 -1.42
CA THR A 200 -67.83 42.22 -2.26
C THR A 200 -68.84 41.88 -3.35
N ASP A 201 -69.90 42.69 -3.39
CA ASP A 201 -70.92 42.85 -4.44
C ASP A 201 -72.20 41.97 -4.45
N SER A 202 -73.14 42.40 -3.61
CA SER A 202 -74.55 42.65 -3.98
C SER A 202 -75.00 43.87 -3.16
N GLU A 203 -74.77 45.10 -3.62
CA GLU A 203 -75.61 45.94 -4.50
C GLU A 203 -76.99 46.33 -3.91
N ASN A 204 -77.15 47.64 -3.63
CA ASN A 204 -78.35 48.48 -3.52
C ASN A 204 -79.59 48.04 -2.69
N GLY A 205 -80.02 48.91 -1.76
CA GLY A 205 -81.42 49.00 -1.34
C GLY A 205 -81.66 49.55 0.07
N GLU A 206 -82.18 50.79 0.12
CA GLU A 206 -82.78 51.54 1.25
C GLU A 206 -81.87 52.32 2.21
#